data_AF-T2SB78-F1
#
_entry.id   AF-T2SB78-F1
#
_cell.length_a   1.000
_cell.length_b   1.000
_cell.length_c   1.000
_cell.angle_alpha   90.00
_cell.angle_beta   90.00
_cell.angle_gamma   90.00
#
_symmetry.space_group_name_H-M   'P 1'
#
loop_
_entity.id
_entity.type
_entity.pdbx_description
1 polymer ?
#
loop_
_entity_poly.entity_id
_entity_poly.type
_entity_poly.pdbx_seq_one_letter_code
_entity_poly.pdbx_strand_id
1 'polypeptide(L)'
;MFFKPYQKLLGAGCLALYLVGCGGDSGEPLVGIVKNSFNSTIKIISKTDNIEIQDLKLNRGNCKHDKNVLLKLMQETANAYLFVSEKEKAIKNHQAKIARLQKDLEELTQYVQQFNNLDKFLENIYSAIAQMDYFKQAKEYGNAEDFDKAPRKFKLLYQTIGSSATNVANNSVLAQSLMGVNISLLDGYSYKYKEDNNAIYVVKKILDDPNTYKDGPTDELWNILYYIIRSAIEDTKNPKDYPYINLKELKKLIDSIGDGPESAGDFWVRIKKEGFFDSYDVHVSKKGLQSLAKLKSMWPSVGKFYFAYLKEAIPRHAKEITDKLIASEEKSIKANQVKLTEATQNIDKMEKIIKDLESKKNTMAVDLKFGETFTADYECQNLIEVEVKTDKGAWTFNFNR
;
A
#
# COMPACT_ATOMS: atom_id res chain seq x y z
N MET A 1 -35.05 -14.28 -47.21
CA MET A 1 -34.40 -13.56 -48.33
C MET A 1 -32.89 -13.60 -48.08
N PHE A 2 -32.01 -13.88 -49.04
CA PHE A 2 -32.08 -14.81 -50.19
C PHE A 2 -30.67 -14.94 -50.79
N PHE A 3 -30.33 -16.12 -51.33
CA PHE A 3 -29.21 -16.41 -52.24
C PHE A 3 -27.73 -16.37 -51.76
N LYS A 4 -26.91 -16.98 -52.64
CA LYS A 4 -25.52 -17.45 -52.49
C LYS A 4 -24.60 -16.68 -53.51
N PRO A 5 -23.29 -16.99 -53.64
CA PRO A 5 -22.28 -16.01 -54.09
C PRO A 5 -21.89 -16.13 -55.59
N TYR A 6 -20.62 -15.80 -55.89
CA TYR A 6 -19.88 -15.74 -57.18
C TYR A 6 -19.80 -14.34 -57.81
N GLN A 7 -18.69 -13.88 -58.46
CA GLN A 7 -17.25 -14.26 -58.46
C GLN A 7 -16.48 -13.24 -59.37
N LYS A 8 -15.12 -13.30 -59.39
CA LYS A 8 -14.17 -12.77 -60.42
C LYS A 8 -13.79 -11.29 -60.27
N LEU A 9 -12.60 -10.78 -60.64
CA LEU A 9 -11.26 -11.30 -61.03
C LEU A 9 -10.26 -10.12 -60.77
N LEU A 10 -8.92 -10.16 -60.66
CA LEU A 10 -7.79 -11.12 -60.76
C LEU A 10 -6.90 -10.94 -59.50
N GLY A 11 -5.74 -11.60 -59.28
CA GLY A 11 -5.05 -12.71 -59.96
C GLY A 11 -3.61 -12.87 -59.44
N ALA A 12 -3.00 -14.04 -59.66
CA ALA A 12 -1.62 -14.45 -59.30
C ALA A 12 -1.21 -14.35 -57.79
N GLY A 13 -0.65 -15.38 -57.15
CA GLY A 13 -0.27 -16.70 -57.66
C GLY A 13 0.63 -17.46 -56.67
N CYS A 14 0.14 -17.81 -55.48
CA CYS A 14 0.93 -18.48 -54.45
C CYS A 14 1.26 -19.94 -54.81
N LEU A 15 2.48 -20.18 -55.30
CA LEU A 15 2.97 -21.50 -55.66
C LEU A 15 3.36 -22.33 -54.41
N ALA A 16 2.36 -22.91 -53.73
CA ALA A 16 2.58 -23.77 -52.57
C ALA A 16 3.13 -25.15 -52.98
N LEU A 17 4.45 -25.25 -53.15
CA LEU A 17 5.15 -26.49 -53.49
C LEU A 17 5.18 -27.46 -52.30
N TYR A 18 4.17 -28.33 -52.20
CA TYR A 18 4.28 -29.59 -51.48
C TYR A 18 5.22 -30.53 -52.25
N LEU A 19 6.34 -30.89 -51.64
CA LEU A 19 7.32 -31.83 -52.21
C LEU A 19 7.53 -33.02 -51.27
N VAL A 20 7.61 -34.21 -51.86
CA VAL A 20 7.97 -35.44 -51.15
C VAL A 20 9.50 -35.52 -51.12
N GLY A 21 10.10 -35.45 -49.93
CA GLY A 21 11.53 -35.67 -49.76
C GLY A 21 11.92 -37.12 -50.05
N CYS A 22 13.17 -37.34 -50.45
CA CYS A 22 13.71 -38.69 -50.65
C CYS A 22 14.62 -39.03 -49.47
N GLY A 23 14.24 -40.04 -48.67
CA GLY A 23 15.06 -40.54 -47.56
C GLY A 23 16.14 -41.52 -48.01
N GLY A 24 17.21 -41.66 -47.23
CA GLY A 24 18.25 -42.67 -47.47
C GLY A 24 17.75 -44.11 -47.31
N ASP A 25 16.79 -44.31 -46.40
CA ASP A 25 16.14 -45.60 -46.12
C ASP A 25 14.67 -45.59 -46.58
N SER A 26 14.47 -45.77 -47.90
CA SER A 26 13.31 -46.32 -48.64
C SER A 26 11.83 -46.04 -48.23
N GLY A 27 11.53 -45.24 -47.22
CA GLY A 27 10.19 -44.93 -46.72
C GLY A 27 9.77 -43.46 -46.91
N GLU A 28 8.48 -43.17 -46.71
CA GLU A 28 7.97 -41.80 -46.79
C GLU A 28 8.55 -40.90 -45.68
N PRO A 29 8.89 -39.63 -45.95
CA PRO A 29 9.37 -38.71 -44.92
C PRO A 29 8.33 -38.47 -43.83
N LEU A 30 8.70 -38.67 -42.56
CA LEU A 30 7.81 -38.46 -41.40
C LEU A 30 7.55 -36.97 -41.08
N VAL A 31 8.26 -36.07 -41.74
CA VAL A 31 7.97 -34.63 -41.77
C VAL A 31 7.63 -34.17 -43.18
N GLY A 32 6.84 -33.11 -43.30
CA GLY A 32 6.68 -32.30 -44.50
C GLY A 32 7.38 -30.96 -44.33
N ILE A 33 7.70 -30.28 -45.44
CA ILE A 33 8.30 -28.94 -45.40
C ILE A 33 7.58 -27.99 -46.35
N VAL A 34 7.40 -26.75 -45.92
CA VAL A 34 6.87 -25.65 -46.73
C VAL A 34 7.83 -24.47 -46.62
N LYS A 35 8.40 -24.05 -47.75
CA LYS A 35 9.27 -22.86 -47.85
C LYS A 35 8.43 -21.64 -48.23
N ASN A 36 8.60 -20.53 -47.52
CA ASN A 36 8.06 -19.23 -47.91
C ASN A 36 9.21 -18.26 -48.22
N SER A 37 9.41 -17.98 -49.51
CA SER A 37 10.47 -17.08 -49.98
C SER A 37 10.20 -15.60 -49.70
N PHE A 38 8.97 -15.19 -49.36
CA PHE A 38 8.61 -13.77 -49.19
C PHE A 38 9.01 -13.19 -47.83
N ASN A 39 9.03 -14.02 -46.79
CA ASN A 39 9.45 -13.66 -45.43
C ASN A 39 10.67 -14.47 -44.97
N SER A 40 11.29 -15.23 -45.89
CA SER A 40 12.44 -16.13 -45.62
C SER A 40 12.21 -17.09 -44.44
N THR A 41 11.08 -17.81 -44.43
CA THR A 41 10.83 -18.84 -43.42
C THR A 41 10.64 -20.22 -44.02
N ILE A 42 11.02 -21.25 -43.27
CA ILE A 42 10.60 -22.63 -43.53
C ILE A 42 9.70 -23.12 -42.40
N LYS A 43 8.68 -23.87 -42.78
CA LYS A 43 7.73 -24.50 -41.87
C LYS A 43 7.84 -26.02 -42.00
N ILE A 44 8.31 -26.65 -40.93
CA ILE A 44 8.36 -28.11 -40.78
C ILE A 44 7.01 -28.54 -40.19
N ILE A 45 6.39 -29.55 -40.78
CA ILE A 45 5.08 -30.09 -40.40
C ILE A 45 5.27 -31.54 -40.03
N SER A 46 4.91 -31.96 -38.81
CA SER A 46 4.96 -33.37 -38.47
C SER A 46 3.82 -34.16 -39.13
N LYS A 47 4.14 -35.35 -39.65
CA LYS A 47 3.16 -36.34 -40.14
C LYS A 47 3.02 -37.55 -39.20
N THR A 48 3.60 -37.49 -38.00
CA THR A 48 3.55 -38.57 -37.00
C THR A 48 3.50 -37.99 -35.59
N ASP A 49 3.09 -38.77 -34.60
CA ASP A 49 3.13 -38.31 -33.21
C ASP A 49 4.54 -38.46 -32.60
N ASN A 50 4.88 -37.53 -31.71
CA ASN A 50 6.09 -37.52 -30.90
C ASN A 50 7.38 -37.59 -31.74
N ILE A 51 7.64 -36.60 -32.61
CA ILE A 51 8.92 -36.47 -33.34
C ILE A 51 9.72 -35.26 -32.81
N GLU A 52 10.97 -35.49 -32.43
CA GLU A 52 11.89 -34.47 -31.89
C GLU A 52 12.73 -33.91 -33.04
N ILE A 53 12.57 -32.64 -33.43
CA ILE A 53 13.47 -32.00 -34.40
C ILE A 53 14.81 -31.66 -33.71
N GLN A 54 15.91 -32.24 -34.20
CA GLN A 54 17.24 -32.24 -33.53
C GLN A 54 18.29 -31.34 -34.19
N ASP A 55 18.26 -31.20 -35.52
CA ASP A 55 19.19 -30.36 -36.29
C ASP A 55 18.54 -29.98 -37.63
N LEU A 56 19.01 -28.87 -38.20
CA LEU A 56 18.47 -28.22 -39.38
C LEU A 56 19.60 -27.65 -40.26
N LYS A 57 19.94 -28.33 -41.36
CA LYS A 57 20.99 -27.84 -42.27
C LYS A 57 20.40 -27.23 -43.53
N LEU A 58 20.48 -25.90 -43.61
CA LEU A 58 20.13 -25.15 -44.82
C LEU A 58 21.33 -25.12 -45.78
N ASN A 59 21.12 -25.53 -47.04
CA ASN A 59 22.16 -25.62 -48.08
C ASN A 59 23.45 -26.31 -47.58
N ARG A 60 23.34 -27.51 -46.99
CA ARG A 60 24.48 -28.26 -46.40
C ARG A 60 25.24 -27.53 -45.29
N GLY A 61 24.58 -26.56 -44.65
CA GLY A 61 25.15 -25.72 -43.60
C GLY A 61 25.58 -24.33 -44.05
N ASN A 62 25.65 -24.08 -45.37
CA ASN A 62 26.10 -22.80 -45.94
C ASN A 62 25.14 -21.63 -45.66
N CYS A 63 23.90 -21.89 -45.24
CA CYS A 63 22.96 -20.87 -44.82
C CYS A 63 22.65 -20.91 -43.32
N LYS A 64 22.29 -19.75 -42.76
CA LYS A 64 21.84 -19.64 -41.36
C LYS A 64 20.32 -19.74 -41.29
N HIS A 65 19.83 -20.39 -40.25
CA HIS A 65 18.51 -20.08 -39.68
C HIS A 65 18.71 -19.32 -38.36
N ASP A 66 17.63 -18.94 -37.67
CA ASP A 66 17.72 -18.63 -36.24
C ASP A 66 18.22 -19.88 -35.50
N LYS A 67 19.53 -19.90 -35.19
CA LYS A 67 20.32 -21.14 -35.27
C LYS A 67 20.50 -21.91 -33.97
N ASN A 68 20.00 -21.39 -32.87
CA ASN A 68 20.46 -21.83 -31.56
C ASN A 68 19.38 -21.70 -30.48
N VAL A 69 18.45 -22.66 -30.46
CA VAL A 69 17.43 -22.79 -29.41
C VAL A 69 18.09 -22.93 -28.04
N LEU A 70 19.23 -23.65 -27.98
CA LEU A 70 20.08 -23.74 -26.79
C LEU A 70 20.56 -22.35 -26.31
N LEU A 71 21.16 -21.52 -27.18
CA LEU A 71 21.57 -20.14 -26.82
C LEU A 71 20.39 -19.28 -26.34
N LYS A 72 19.24 -19.39 -27.01
CA LYS A 72 18.03 -18.65 -26.63
C LYS A 72 17.52 -19.08 -25.26
N LEU A 73 17.45 -20.38 -24.99
CA LEU A 73 17.12 -20.92 -23.66
C LEU A 73 18.13 -20.49 -22.60
N MET A 74 19.44 -20.47 -22.88
CA MET A 74 20.46 -19.96 -21.97
C MET A 74 20.26 -18.47 -21.65
N GLN A 75 19.90 -17.66 -22.66
CA GLN A 75 19.61 -16.23 -22.47
C GLN A 75 18.29 -16.00 -21.70
N GLU A 76 17.24 -16.76 -22.00
CA GLU A 76 15.96 -16.73 -21.27
C GLU A 76 16.15 -17.18 -19.81
N THR A 77 17.01 -18.18 -19.56
CA THR A 77 17.40 -18.64 -18.21
C THR A 77 18.19 -17.56 -17.46
N ALA A 78 19.17 -16.92 -18.10
CA ALA A 78 19.91 -15.80 -17.49
C ALA A 78 19.00 -14.61 -17.14
N ASN A 79 18.04 -14.29 -18.01
CA ASN A 79 17.02 -13.26 -17.74
C ASN A 79 16.10 -13.65 -16.57
N ALA A 80 15.72 -14.93 -16.47
CA ALA A 80 14.94 -15.44 -15.34
C ALA A 80 15.72 -15.37 -14.01
N TYR A 81 17.02 -15.68 -14.02
CA TYR A 81 17.90 -15.50 -12.86
C TYR A 81 18.03 -14.03 -12.42
N LEU A 82 18.09 -13.09 -13.37
CA LEU A 82 18.04 -11.65 -13.07
C LEU A 82 16.72 -11.28 -12.36
N PHE A 83 15.58 -11.73 -12.90
CA PHE A 83 14.25 -11.50 -12.33
C PHE A 83 14.12 -12.09 -10.91
N VAL A 84 14.63 -13.31 -10.67
CA VAL A 84 14.72 -13.95 -9.35
C VAL A 84 15.46 -13.04 -8.35
N SER A 85 16.65 -12.57 -8.73
CA SER A 85 17.48 -11.66 -7.91
C SER A 85 16.75 -10.35 -7.57
N GLU A 86 16.02 -9.77 -8.53
CA GLU A 86 15.17 -8.60 -8.27
C GLU A 86 14.06 -8.88 -7.25
N LYS A 87 13.37 -10.04 -7.33
CA LYS A 87 12.26 -10.34 -6.41
C LYS A 87 12.77 -10.68 -5.02
N GLU A 88 13.92 -11.34 -4.88
CA GLU A 88 14.60 -11.45 -3.60
C GLU A 88 14.95 -10.07 -3.00
N LYS A 89 15.54 -9.17 -3.80
CA LYS A 89 15.90 -7.81 -3.37
C LYS A 89 14.66 -7.02 -2.96
N ALA A 90 13.55 -7.16 -3.68
CA ALA A 90 12.27 -6.57 -3.30
C ALA A 90 11.75 -7.11 -1.97
N ILE A 91 11.73 -8.44 -1.77
CA ILE A 91 11.31 -9.08 -0.51
C ILE A 91 12.17 -8.59 0.66
N LYS A 92 13.50 -8.59 0.51
CA LYS A 92 14.46 -8.10 1.51
C LYS A 92 14.21 -6.62 1.86
N ASN A 93 13.89 -5.78 0.86
CA ASN A 93 13.53 -4.37 1.08
C ASN A 93 12.19 -4.20 1.82
N HIS A 94 11.17 -5.00 1.50
CA HIS A 94 9.88 -5.00 2.22
C HIS A 94 10.05 -5.46 3.68
N GLN A 95 10.80 -6.53 3.93
CA GLN A 95 11.14 -7.00 5.28
C GLN A 95 11.88 -5.91 6.08
N ALA A 96 12.85 -5.23 5.46
CA ALA A 96 13.56 -4.12 6.08
C ALA A 96 12.67 -2.88 6.35
N LYS A 97 11.55 -2.70 5.64
CA LYS A 97 10.54 -1.68 6.02
C LYS A 97 9.70 -2.13 7.23
N ILE A 98 9.24 -3.39 7.27
CA ILE A 98 8.47 -3.94 8.40
C ILE A 98 9.26 -3.80 9.70
N ALA A 99 10.54 -4.20 9.71
CA ALA A 99 11.42 -4.06 10.87
C ALA A 99 11.62 -2.58 11.30
N ARG A 100 11.64 -1.63 10.36
CA ARG A 100 11.69 -0.19 10.68
C ARG A 100 10.38 0.30 11.29
N LEU A 101 9.23 -0.06 10.73
CA LEU A 101 7.91 0.29 11.28
C LEU A 101 7.73 -0.22 12.72
N GLN A 102 8.13 -1.47 12.98
CA GLN A 102 8.12 -2.06 14.33
C GLN A 102 9.00 -1.26 15.31
N LYS A 103 10.24 -0.92 14.91
CA LYS A 103 11.14 -0.10 15.72
C LYS A 103 10.63 1.33 15.94
N ASP A 104 10.06 1.96 14.93
CA ASP A 104 9.56 3.34 15.03
C ASP A 104 8.33 3.41 15.97
N LEU A 105 7.52 2.35 16.03
CA LEU A 105 6.45 2.17 17.03
C LEU A 105 7.01 1.95 18.45
N GLU A 106 8.07 1.15 18.60
CA GLU A 106 8.75 0.95 19.88
C GLU A 106 9.33 2.28 20.41
N GLU A 107 10.08 2.99 19.58
CA GLU A 107 10.67 4.30 19.90
C GLU A 107 9.60 5.34 20.28
N LEU A 108 8.44 5.35 19.61
CA LEU A 108 7.32 6.21 19.97
C LEU A 108 6.67 5.80 21.30
N THR A 109 6.48 4.49 21.53
CA THR A 109 5.90 3.97 22.78
C THR A 109 6.78 4.31 23.99
N GLN A 110 8.09 4.10 23.88
CA GLN A 110 9.06 4.51 24.90
C GLN A 110 9.04 6.04 25.12
N TYR A 111 9.01 6.83 24.04
CA TYR A 111 8.95 8.29 24.11
C TYR A 111 7.68 8.80 24.80
N VAL A 112 6.52 8.18 24.57
CA VAL A 112 5.26 8.49 25.30
C VAL A 112 5.37 8.09 26.77
N GLN A 113 5.92 6.91 27.07
CA GLN A 113 5.87 6.35 28.42
C GLN A 113 6.82 7.01 29.42
N GLN A 114 7.93 7.61 28.98
CA GLN A 114 8.91 8.27 29.86
C GLN A 114 8.34 9.46 30.69
N PHE A 115 7.23 10.07 30.26
CA PHE A 115 6.71 11.29 30.89
C PHE A 115 5.89 10.98 32.16
N ASN A 116 6.12 11.78 33.21
CA ASN A 116 5.50 11.64 34.53
C ASN A 116 4.58 12.81 34.94
N ASN A 117 4.59 13.92 34.21
CA ASN A 117 3.62 15.02 34.36
C ASN A 117 2.97 15.36 33.00
N LEU A 118 1.71 15.81 33.04
CA LEU A 118 0.92 16.20 31.89
C LEU A 118 1.52 17.40 31.13
N ASP A 119 1.99 18.44 31.82
CA ASP A 119 2.48 19.65 31.14
C ASP A 119 3.72 19.37 30.29
N LYS A 120 4.70 18.68 30.89
CA LYS A 120 5.93 18.27 30.19
C LYS A 120 5.62 17.31 29.04
N PHE A 121 4.59 16.47 29.18
CA PHE A 121 4.10 15.62 28.11
C PHE A 121 3.51 16.43 26.95
N LEU A 122 2.57 17.34 27.23
CA LEU A 122 1.92 18.19 26.21
C LEU A 122 2.92 19.11 25.51
N GLU A 123 3.82 19.77 26.26
CA GLU A 123 4.95 20.54 25.76
C GLU A 123 5.76 19.75 24.72
N ASN A 124 6.11 18.50 25.05
CA ASN A 124 6.94 17.65 24.20
C ASN A 124 6.17 17.13 22.97
N ILE A 125 4.92 16.71 23.14
CA ILE A 125 4.06 16.27 22.03
C ILE A 125 3.80 17.41 21.05
N TYR A 126 3.45 18.61 21.53
CA TYR A 126 3.25 19.77 20.66
C TYR A 126 4.55 20.23 19.99
N SER A 127 5.69 20.18 20.70
CA SER A 127 7.01 20.45 20.11
C SER A 127 7.36 19.48 18.98
N ALA A 128 7.02 18.20 19.13
CA ALA A 128 7.22 17.17 18.09
C ALA A 128 6.28 17.39 16.88
N ILE A 129 5.03 17.81 17.11
CA ILE A 129 4.07 18.14 16.05
C ILE A 129 4.55 19.38 15.26
N ALA A 130 4.90 20.46 15.95
CA ALA A 130 5.38 21.69 15.31
C ALA A 130 6.68 21.47 14.49
N GLN A 131 7.59 20.62 14.97
CA GLN A 131 8.75 20.16 14.18
C GLN A 131 8.30 19.41 12.91
N MET A 132 7.29 18.54 13.01
CA MET A 132 6.80 17.79 11.84
C MET A 132 6.04 18.67 10.84
N ASP A 133 5.31 19.70 11.28
CA ASP A 133 4.71 20.69 10.39
C ASP A 133 5.79 21.53 9.67
N TYR A 134 6.86 21.95 10.36
CA TYR A 134 8.04 22.57 9.74
C TYR A 134 8.62 21.68 8.63
N PHE A 135 8.90 20.41 8.95
CA PHE A 135 9.45 19.46 7.97
C PHE A 135 8.50 19.19 6.80
N LYS A 136 7.18 19.19 7.04
CA LYS A 136 6.17 19.05 5.98
C LYS A 136 6.22 20.25 5.02
N GLN A 137 6.22 21.48 5.54
CA GLN A 137 6.30 22.69 4.71
C GLN A 137 7.63 22.77 3.95
N ALA A 138 8.75 22.40 4.58
CA ALA A 138 10.06 22.31 3.93
C ALA A 138 10.08 21.32 2.75
N LYS A 139 9.26 20.25 2.80
CA LYS A 139 9.08 19.31 1.68
C LYS A 139 8.13 19.81 0.60
N GLU A 140 7.15 20.64 0.96
CA GLU A 140 6.10 21.14 0.07
C GLU A 140 6.57 22.39 -0.72
N TYR A 141 7.44 23.22 -0.13
CA TYR A 141 7.91 24.49 -0.69
C TYR A 141 9.45 24.63 -0.75
N GLY A 142 10.22 23.59 -0.39
CA GLY A 142 11.68 23.65 -0.27
C GLY A 142 12.38 22.31 -0.59
N ASN A 143 13.51 22.05 0.09
CA ASN A 143 14.27 20.82 -0.12
C ASN A 143 13.67 19.64 0.67
N ALA A 144 13.17 18.63 -0.05
CA ALA A 144 12.60 17.42 0.52
C ALA A 144 13.58 16.61 1.42
N GLU A 145 14.90 16.78 1.26
CA GLU A 145 15.92 16.15 2.12
C GLU A 145 15.77 16.51 3.61
N ASP A 146 15.24 17.69 3.94
CA ASP A 146 15.06 18.09 5.34
C ASP A 146 13.99 17.25 6.04
N PHE A 147 12.93 16.84 5.34
CA PHE A 147 11.91 15.94 5.91
C PHE A 147 12.51 14.58 6.31
N ASP A 148 13.56 14.10 5.64
CA ASP A 148 14.21 12.84 5.99
C ASP A 148 15.19 12.92 7.16
N LYS A 149 15.51 14.13 7.63
CA LYS A 149 16.21 14.37 8.90
C LYS A 149 15.29 14.27 10.12
N ALA A 150 13.97 14.34 9.94
CA ALA A 150 13.01 14.32 11.03
C ALA A 150 12.95 12.97 11.78
N PRO A 151 12.95 12.93 13.13
CA PRO A 151 12.91 11.69 13.90
C PRO A 151 11.71 10.79 13.54
N ARG A 152 11.95 9.52 13.20
CA ARG A 152 10.90 8.64 12.64
C ARG A 152 9.73 8.39 13.60
N LYS A 153 9.98 8.33 14.92
CA LYS A 153 8.93 8.30 15.94
C LYS A 153 8.00 9.53 15.91
N PHE A 154 8.51 10.71 15.52
CA PHE A 154 7.69 11.91 15.31
C PHE A 154 6.93 11.86 13.99
N LYS A 155 7.52 11.28 12.92
CA LYS A 155 6.78 10.97 11.68
C LYS A 155 5.58 10.06 11.97
N LEU A 156 5.78 9.01 12.77
CA LEU A 156 4.71 8.10 13.19
C LEU A 156 3.67 8.80 14.08
N LEU A 157 4.09 9.62 15.05
CA LEU A 157 3.18 10.43 15.89
C LEU A 157 2.29 11.35 15.02
N TYR A 158 2.88 12.06 14.06
CA TYR A 158 2.18 12.95 13.15
C TYR A 158 1.22 12.21 12.21
N GLN A 159 1.60 11.02 11.73
CA GLN A 159 0.69 10.12 11.00
C GLN A 159 -0.44 9.59 11.90
N THR A 160 -0.19 9.40 13.19
CA THR A 160 -1.15 8.86 14.17
C THR A 160 -2.24 9.86 14.55
N ILE A 161 -1.86 11.13 14.70
CA ILE A 161 -2.79 12.24 14.95
C ILE A 161 -3.51 12.64 13.65
N GLY A 162 -2.93 12.33 12.49
CA GLY A 162 -3.35 12.87 11.21
C GLY A 162 -2.69 14.23 10.96
N SER A 163 -2.40 14.52 9.68
CA SER A 163 -1.74 15.77 9.31
C SER A 163 -2.56 16.99 9.74
N SER A 164 -1.87 18.00 10.27
CA SER A 164 -2.44 19.16 10.95
C SER A 164 -3.40 18.83 12.11
N ALA A 165 -2.87 18.86 13.33
CA ALA A 165 -3.67 19.05 14.55
C ALA A 165 -4.38 20.43 14.60
N THR A 166 -4.10 21.31 13.63
CA THR A 166 -4.75 22.61 13.39
C THR A 166 -5.94 22.55 12.44
N ASN A 167 -6.17 21.46 11.71
CA ASN A 167 -7.29 21.38 10.79
C ASN A 167 -8.54 20.90 11.53
N VAL A 168 -9.48 21.82 11.74
CA VAL A 168 -10.77 21.58 12.43
C VAL A 168 -11.61 20.47 11.78
N ALA A 169 -11.36 20.14 10.50
CA ALA A 169 -11.98 19.01 9.81
C ALA A 169 -11.35 17.63 10.11
N ASN A 170 -10.30 17.55 10.95
CA ASN A 170 -9.69 16.29 11.38
C ASN A 170 -10.55 15.59 12.44
N ASN A 171 -11.45 14.72 11.97
CA ASN A 171 -12.37 13.94 12.81
C ASN A 171 -11.70 12.80 13.61
N SER A 172 -10.37 12.78 13.75
CA SER A 172 -9.67 11.84 14.63
C SER A 172 -9.93 12.18 16.10
N VAL A 173 -10.56 11.26 16.84
CA VAL A 173 -10.89 11.45 18.27
C VAL A 173 -9.62 11.70 19.11
N LEU A 174 -8.49 11.09 18.73
CA LEU A 174 -7.19 11.37 19.35
C LEU A 174 -6.66 12.78 19.01
N ALA A 175 -6.88 13.26 17.78
CA ALA A 175 -6.49 14.62 17.40
C ALA A 175 -7.31 15.66 18.17
N GLN A 176 -8.63 15.47 18.26
CA GLN A 176 -9.52 16.31 19.07
C GLN A 176 -9.11 16.28 20.56
N SER A 177 -8.76 15.09 21.08
CA SER A 177 -8.19 14.92 22.43
C SER A 177 -6.79 15.52 22.61
N LEU A 178 -6.16 16.05 21.56
CA LEU A 178 -4.89 16.76 21.57
C LEU A 178 -5.02 18.20 21.03
N MET A 179 -6.22 18.69 20.72
CA MET A 179 -6.45 20.09 20.40
C MET A 179 -6.34 20.92 21.69
N GLY A 180 -5.14 21.45 21.96
CA GLY A 180 -4.95 22.47 22.98
C GLY A 180 -5.83 23.69 22.71
N VAL A 181 -6.25 24.36 23.79
CA VAL A 181 -7.34 25.37 23.80
C VAL A 181 -7.14 26.54 22.81
N ASN A 182 -5.89 26.81 22.44
CA ASN A 182 -5.51 27.88 21.51
C ASN A 182 -4.69 27.37 20.29
N ILE A 183 -4.90 26.12 19.84
CA ILE A 183 -4.19 25.52 18.68
C ILE A 183 -4.72 26.04 17.31
N SER A 184 -5.67 26.98 17.30
CA SER A 184 -6.14 27.70 16.10
C SER A 184 -5.03 28.35 15.25
N LEU A 185 -3.81 28.51 15.78
CA LEU A 185 -2.64 29.06 15.10
C LEU A 185 -1.36 28.26 15.43
N LEU A 186 -1.07 27.18 14.67
CA LEU A 186 0.32 26.74 14.41
C LEU A 186 0.89 27.39 13.14
N ASP A 187 0.33 28.54 12.72
CA ASP A 187 0.92 29.46 11.74
C ASP A 187 2.13 30.18 12.37
N GLY A 188 3.17 29.41 12.70
CA GLY A 188 4.35 29.93 13.39
C GLY A 188 5.43 28.88 13.64
N TYR A 189 6.61 29.12 13.09
CA TYR A 189 7.83 28.29 13.18
C TYR A 189 8.46 28.29 14.59
N SER A 190 7.68 28.67 15.61
CA SER A 190 8.16 29.13 16.92
C SER A 190 7.14 28.91 18.05
N TYR A 191 6.21 27.96 17.90
CA TYR A 191 5.24 27.60 18.95
C TYR A 191 5.97 27.28 20.27
N LYS A 192 5.66 28.06 21.31
CA LYS A 192 6.11 27.85 22.68
C LYS A 192 4.92 27.49 23.54
N TYR A 193 5.04 26.38 24.26
CA TYR A 193 4.05 25.94 25.23
C TYR A 193 3.83 27.00 26.34
N LYS A 194 2.56 27.16 26.74
CA LYS A 194 2.09 27.98 27.86
C LYS A 194 1.16 27.13 28.73
N GLU A 195 0.95 27.52 29.98
CA GLU A 195 0.01 26.83 30.88
C GLU A 195 -1.42 26.80 30.31
N ASP A 196 -1.85 27.87 29.63
CA ASP A 196 -3.16 27.94 28.94
C ASP A 196 -3.27 27.03 27.69
N ASN A 197 -2.21 26.29 27.30
CA ASN A 197 -2.32 25.19 26.32
C ASN A 197 -2.75 23.86 26.98
N ASN A 198 -2.68 23.75 28.32
CA ASN A 198 -3.19 22.61 29.06
C ASN A 198 -4.69 22.78 29.35
N ALA A 199 -5.52 22.02 28.64
CA ALA A 199 -6.97 22.00 28.84
C ALA A 199 -7.40 21.73 30.30
N ILE A 200 -6.62 20.95 31.06
CA ILE A 200 -6.89 20.67 32.48
C ILE A 200 -6.62 21.89 33.36
N TYR A 201 -5.59 22.68 33.04
CA TYR A 201 -5.28 23.93 33.71
C TYR A 201 -6.35 25.00 33.43
N VAL A 202 -6.72 25.19 32.16
CA VAL A 202 -7.70 26.20 31.74
C VAL A 202 -9.06 25.95 32.38
N VAL A 203 -9.59 24.72 32.33
CA VAL A 203 -10.87 24.42 33.00
C VAL A 203 -10.77 24.52 34.52
N LYS A 204 -9.62 24.20 35.13
CA LYS A 204 -9.44 24.44 36.58
C LYS A 204 -9.57 25.94 36.89
N LYS A 205 -8.84 26.79 36.15
CA LYS A 205 -8.86 28.26 36.25
C LYS A 205 -10.28 28.81 36.11
N ILE A 206 -11.06 28.31 35.14
CA ILE A 206 -12.48 28.67 34.93
C ILE A 206 -13.35 28.18 36.11
N LEU A 207 -13.22 26.93 36.55
CA LEU A 207 -14.01 26.40 37.67
C LEU A 207 -13.60 27.01 39.04
N ASP A 208 -12.44 27.67 39.12
CA ASP A 208 -11.99 28.47 40.26
C ASP A 208 -12.45 29.94 40.21
N ASP A 209 -12.93 30.46 39.07
CA ASP A 209 -13.49 31.81 38.95
C ASP A 209 -14.94 31.87 39.51
N PRO A 210 -15.25 32.75 40.48
CA PRO A 210 -16.61 32.97 40.96
C PRO A 210 -17.62 33.44 39.90
N ASN A 211 -17.18 34.03 38.78
CA ASN A 211 -18.05 34.58 37.74
C ASN A 211 -18.62 33.49 36.81
N THR A 212 -17.93 32.36 36.65
CA THR A 212 -18.46 31.16 35.94
C THR A 212 -19.75 30.63 36.59
N TYR A 213 -19.96 30.92 37.88
CA TYR A 213 -21.18 30.56 38.64
C TYR A 213 -22.25 31.66 38.61
N LYS A 214 -22.05 32.74 37.85
CA LYS A 214 -23.03 33.84 37.61
C LYS A 214 -23.43 33.90 36.14
N ASP A 215 -22.42 34.01 35.28
CA ASP A 215 -22.57 34.36 33.86
C ASP A 215 -22.63 33.11 32.98
N GLY A 216 -22.05 32.00 33.47
CA GLY A 216 -22.17 30.66 32.88
C GLY A 216 -20.84 30.01 32.49
N PRO A 217 -20.88 28.75 32.04
CA PRO A 217 -19.76 28.13 31.35
C PRO A 217 -19.43 28.93 30.08
N THR A 218 -18.16 29.28 29.91
CA THR A 218 -17.67 29.92 28.67
C THR A 218 -17.68 28.92 27.51
N ASP A 219 -17.69 29.44 26.27
CA ASP A 219 -17.48 28.62 25.08
C ASP A 219 -16.17 27.81 25.18
N GLU A 220 -15.14 28.39 25.79
CA GLU A 220 -13.85 27.73 26.08
C GLU A 220 -14.03 26.49 26.98
N LEU A 221 -14.80 26.60 28.07
CA LEU A 221 -15.13 25.47 28.94
C LEU A 221 -15.94 24.40 28.19
N TRP A 222 -16.95 24.80 27.41
CA TRP A 222 -17.75 23.86 26.62
C TRP A 222 -16.89 23.11 25.59
N ASN A 223 -16.08 23.83 24.81
CA ASN A 223 -15.19 23.25 23.80
C ASN A 223 -14.22 22.22 24.41
N ILE A 224 -13.60 22.52 25.55
CA ILE A 224 -12.69 21.59 26.24
C ILE A 224 -13.45 20.34 26.72
N LEU A 225 -14.59 20.52 27.39
CA LEU A 225 -15.34 19.38 27.90
C LEU A 225 -15.86 18.49 26.77
N TYR A 226 -16.35 19.08 25.68
CA TYR A 226 -17.00 18.36 24.59
C TYR A 226 -16.01 17.73 23.58
N TYR A 227 -14.99 18.48 23.12
CA TYR A 227 -14.06 17.98 22.10
C TYR A 227 -12.81 17.29 22.66
N ILE A 228 -12.43 17.55 23.90
CA ILE A 228 -11.22 16.96 24.51
C ILE A 228 -11.61 15.86 25.49
N ILE A 229 -12.33 16.20 26.57
CA ILE A 229 -12.59 15.25 27.67
C ILE A 229 -13.62 14.19 27.29
N ARG A 230 -14.74 14.58 26.68
CA ARG A 230 -15.80 13.66 26.24
C ARG A 230 -15.31 12.77 25.09
N SER A 231 -14.55 13.30 24.14
CA SER A 231 -13.84 12.53 23.10
C SER A 231 -12.93 11.45 23.69
N ALA A 232 -12.10 11.80 24.69
CA ALA A 232 -11.26 10.82 25.38
C ALA A 232 -12.07 9.71 26.07
N ILE A 233 -13.24 10.03 26.65
CA ILE A 233 -14.17 9.03 27.22
C ILE A 233 -14.76 8.12 26.12
N GLU A 234 -15.03 8.64 24.92
CA GLU A 234 -15.63 7.88 23.82
C GLU A 234 -14.65 6.97 23.07
N ASP A 235 -13.36 7.33 22.97
CA ASP A 235 -12.33 6.43 22.42
C ASP A 235 -11.82 5.40 23.45
N THR A 236 -11.98 5.66 24.75
CA THR A 236 -11.55 4.75 25.84
C THR A 236 -12.16 3.36 25.70
N LYS A 237 -11.35 2.37 25.30
CA LYS A 237 -11.78 0.98 25.10
C LYS A 237 -12.15 0.27 26.41
N ASN A 238 -11.40 0.56 27.48
CA ASN A 238 -11.53 -0.09 28.79
C ASN A 238 -11.78 0.93 29.92
N PRO A 239 -13.03 1.35 30.18
CA PRO A 239 -13.33 2.25 31.31
C PRO A 239 -12.91 1.72 32.68
N LYS A 240 -12.67 0.41 32.83
CA LYS A 240 -12.21 -0.23 34.06
C LYS A 240 -10.76 0.09 34.43
N ASP A 241 -9.95 0.53 33.47
CA ASP A 241 -8.53 0.82 33.67
C ASP A 241 -8.32 2.16 34.44
N TYR A 242 -9.42 2.90 34.67
CA TYR A 242 -9.48 4.20 35.35
C TYR A 242 -10.35 4.15 36.63
N PRO A 243 -10.13 3.21 37.58
CA PRO A 243 -11.07 2.92 38.67
C PRO A 243 -11.24 4.07 39.69
N TYR A 244 -10.40 5.11 39.60
CA TYR A 244 -10.46 6.33 40.41
C TYR A 244 -11.41 7.39 39.85
N ILE A 245 -12.12 7.12 38.75
CA ILE A 245 -13.13 8.03 38.18
C ILE A 245 -14.29 7.29 37.52
N ASN A 246 -15.52 7.76 37.76
CA ASN A 246 -16.72 7.24 37.12
C ASN A 246 -16.93 7.92 35.75
N LEU A 247 -16.30 7.39 34.69
CA LEU A 247 -16.38 7.98 33.34
C LEU A 247 -17.82 8.10 32.80
N LYS A 248 -18.73 7.20 33.19
CA LYS A 248 -20.16 7.25 32.82
C LYS A 248 -20.88 8.43 33.47
N GLU A 249 -20.49 8.80 34.67
CA GLU A 249 -21.01 9.94 35.42
C GLU A 249 -20.37 11.26 34.97
N LEU A 250 -19.06 11.26 34.70
CA LEU A 250 -18.36 12.38 34.07
C LEU A 250 -18.95 12.72 32.70
N LYS A 251 -19.19 11.73 31.84
CA LYS A 251 -19.82 11.98 30.53
C LYS A 251 -21.21 12.58 30.68
N LYS A 252 -22.08 12.01 31.52
CA LYS A 252 -23.41 12.58 31.81
C LYS A 252 -23.34 14.03 32.30
N LEU A 253 -22.32 14.35 33.11
CA LEU A 253 -22.11 15.69 33.64
C LEU A 253 -21.72 16.67 32.52
N ILE A 254 -20.83 16.26 31.63
CA ILE A 254 -20.44 17.04 30.43
C ILE A 254 -21.63 17.21 29.48
N ASP A 255 -22.34 16.13 29.15
CA ASP A 255 -23.52 16.17 28.28
C ASP A 255 -24.55 17.18 28.85
N SER A 256 -24.81 17.17 30.17
CA SER A 256 -25.72 18.12 30.83
C SER A 256 -25.25 19.58 30.84
N ILE A 257 -23.96 19.86 30.61
CA ILE A 257 -23.43 21.24 30.48
C ILE A 257 -23.56 21.73 29.03
N GLY A 258 -23.45 20.81 28.06
CA GLY A 258 -23.60 21.10 26.63
C GLY A 258 -25.05 21.13 26.13
N ASP A 259 -25.98 20.59 26.90
CA ASP A 259 -27.43 20.76 26.76
C ASP A 259 -27.79 22.27 26.76
N GLY A 260 -28.05 22.84 25.58
CA GLY A 260 -28.38 24.27 25.42
C GLY A 260 -29.76 24.66 26.00
N PRO A 261 -30.09 25.96 26.09
CA PRO A 261 -31.26 26.49 26.81
C PRO A 261 -32.65 26.16 26.22
N GLU A 262 -32.73 25.26 25.24
CA GLU A 262 -33.97 24.69 24.67
C GLU A 262 -34.09 23.18 24.91
N SER A 263 -33.06 22.56 25.49
CA SER A 263 -33.00 21.13 25.80
C SER A 263 -33.49 20.85 27.23
N ALA A 264 -33.86 19.59 27.49
CA ALA A 264 -34.41 19.16 28.77
C ALA A 264 -33.35 18.91 29.88
N GLY A 265 -32.11 19.39 29.71
CA GLY A 265 -30.99 19.13 30.62
C GLY A 265 -31.05 19.84 31.98
N ASP A 266 -32.02 20.75 32.19
CA ASP A 266 -32.19 21.60 33.37
C ASP A 266 -30.97 22.47 33.76
N PHE A 267 -29.89 22.50 32.99
CA PHE A 267 -28.67 23.24 33.35
C PHE A 267 -28.84 24.76 33.22
N TRP A 268 -29.56 25.21 32.20
CA TRP A 268 -29.87 26.62 31.95
C TRP A 268 -31.32 26.96 32.35
N VAL A 269 -31.57 28.23 32.63
CA VAL A 269 -32.90 28.83 32.80
C VAL A 269 -33.01 30.04 31.89
N ARG A 270 -34.11 30.12 31.12
CA ARG A 270 -34.52 31.34 30.41
C ARG A 270 -35.40 32.19 31.33
N ILE A 271 -34.99 33.44 31.56
CA ILE A 271 -35.77 34.45 32.27
C ILE A 271 -36.23 35.48 31.24
N LYS A 272 -37.53 35.80 31.19
CA LYS A 272 -38.04 36.85 30.29
C LYS A 272 -37.50 38.21 30.71
N LYS A 273 -37.01 38.99 29.76
CA LYS A 273 -36.60 40.38 30.01
C LYS A 273 -37.84 41.26 30.07
N GLU A 274 -37.98 42.07 31.12
CA GLU A 274 -39.08 43.02 31.19
C GLU A 274 -38.92 44.14 30.14
N GLY A 275 -40.03 44.57 29.55
CA GLY A 275 -40.07 45.67 28.56
C GLY A 275 -39.76 45.30 27.10
N PHE A 276 -39.25 44.09 26.80
CA PHE A 276 -38.86 43.70 25.44
C PHE A 276 -39.53 42.38 25.01
N PHE A 277 -40.39 42.46 23.99
CA PHE A 277 -41.00 41.28 23.36
C PHE A 277 -39.93 40.29 22.86
N ASP A 278 -40.17 39.01 23.11
CA ASP A 278 -39.36 37.85 22.69
C ASP A 278 -37.85 37.89 23.01
N SER A 279 -37.46 38.65 24.04
CA SER A 279 -36.10 38.60 24.61
C SER A 279 -36.05 37.86 25.94
N TYR A 280 -34.99 37.07 26.13
CA TYR A 280 -34.74 36.26 27.31
C TYR A 280 -33.29 36.37 27.73
N ASP A 281 -33.04 36.57 29.02
CA ASP A 281 -31.71 36.37 29.61
C ASP A 281 -31.55 34.90 29.99
N VAL A 282 -30.33 34.36 29.85
CA VAL A 282 -30.01 32.94 30.07
C VAL A 282 -29.04 32.83 31.24
N HIS A 283 -29.39 32.02 32.24
CA HIS A 283 -28.60 31.85 33.46
C HIS A 283 -28.40 30.38 33.82
N VAL A 284 -27.35 30.07 34.59
CA VAL A 284 -27.15 28.73 35.15
C VAL A 284 -28.19 28.45 36.23
N SER A 285 -28.86 27.32 36.15
CA SER A 285 -29.86 26.89 37.13
C SER A 285 -29.22 26.41 38.43
N LYS A 286 -30.03 26.26 39.49
CA LYS A 286 -29.59 25.61 40.73
C LYS A 286 -29.01 24.19 40.50
N LYS A 287 -29.52 23.44 39.51
CA LYS A 287 -28.97 22.14 39.09
C LYS A 287 -27.68 22.28 38.29
N GLY A 288 -27.58 23.32 37.45
CA GLY A 288 -26.35 23.64 36.73
C GLY A 288 -25.19 24.03 37.66
N LEU A 289 -25.45 24.84 38.69
CA LEU A 289 -24.48 25.18 39.73
C LEU A 289 -24.02 23.95 40.52
N GLN A 290 -24.94 23.04 40.84
CA GLN A 290 -24.59 21.73 41.44
C GLN A 290 -23.73 20.88 40.50
N SER A 291 -23.98 20.94 39.19
CA SER A 291 -23.20 20.23 38.17
C SER A 291 -21.78 20.80 38.03
N LEU A 292 -21.62 22.13 38.02
CA LEU A 292 -20.31 22.79 38.01
C LEU A 292 -19.50 22.49 39.30
N ALA A 293 -20.13 22.56 40.47
CA ALA A 293 -19.49 22.22 41.74
C ALA A 293 -19.06 20.74 41.80
N LYS A 294 -19.84 19.83 41.21
CA LYS A 294 -19.50 18.41 41.07
C LYS A 294 -18.38 18.18 40.05
N LEU A 295 -18.36 18.91 38.93
CA LEU A 295 -17.30 18.83 37.94
C LEU A 295 -15.97 19.28 38.56
N LYS A 296 -16.00 20.36 39.33
CA LYS A 296 -14.87 20.88 40.10
C LYS A 296 -14.31 19.86 41.10
N SER A 297 -15.17 19.17 41.87
CA SER A 297 -14.70 18.15 42.82
C SER A 297 -14.14 16.90 42.13
N MET A 298 -14.63 16.56 40.93
CA MET A 298 -14.07 15.50 40.10
C MET A 298 -12.78 15.90 39.35
N TRP A 299 -12.52 17.20 39.18
CA TRP A 299 -11.51 17.71 38.23
C TRP A 299 -10.07 17.17 38.42
N PRO A 300 -9.53 16.98 39.65
CA PRO A 300 -8.22 16.35 39.84
C PRO A 300 -8.15 14.91 39.26
N SER A 301 -9.25 14.15 39.38
CA SER A 301 -9.36 12.82 38.78
C SER A 301 -9.56 12.89 37.26
N VAL A 302 -10.21 13.94 36.72
CA VAL A 302 -10.31 14.18 35.27
C VAL A 302 -8.92 14.41 34.67
N GLY A 303 -8.09 15.25 35.30
CA GLY A 303 -6.71 15.48 34.87
C GLY A 303 -5.85 14.20 34.88
N LYS A 304 -5.99 13.39 35.94
CA LYS A 304 -5.31 12.09 36.04
C LYS A 304 -5.78 11.10 34.96
N PHE A 305 -7.08 11.05 34.68
CA PHE A 305 -7.67 10.24 33.60
C PHE A 305 -7.14 10.68 32.23
N TYR A 306 -7.23 11.96 31.90
CA TYR A 306 -6.82 12.51 30.62
C TYR A 306 -5.33 12.23 30.32
N PHE A 307 -4.45 12.41 31.31
CA PHE A 307 -3.03 12.09 31.14
C PHE A 307 -2.79 10.59 30.93
N ALA A 308 -3.47 9.72 31.69
CA ALA A 308 -3.36 8.28 31.53
C ALA A 308 -3.93 7.80 30.18
N TYR A 309 -5.05 8.37 29.73
CA TYR A 309 -5.65 8.15 28.41
C TYR A 309 -4.67 8.52 27.29
N LEU A 310 -4.06 9.72 27.30
CA LEU A 310 -3.12 10.10 26.25
C LEU A 310 -1.88 9.20 26.17
N LYS A 311 -1.42 8.66 27.32
CA LYS A 311 -0.33 7.67 27.37
C LYS A 311 -0.71 6.27 26.86
N GLU A 312 -2.00 5.93 26.84
CA GLU A 312 -2.54 4.69 26.26
C GLU A 312 -2.86 4.86 24.77
N ALA A 313 -3.61 5.90 24.45
CA ALA A 313 -4.21 6.12 23.13
C ALA A 313 -3.17 6.40 22.05
N ILE A 314 -2.12 7.20 22.32
CA ILE A 314 -1.09 7.48 21.30
C ILE A 314 -0.39 6.17 20.85
N PRO A 315 0.14 5.30 21.75
CA PRO A 315 0.67 4.00 21.35
C PRO A 315 -0.35 3.08 20.69
N ARG A 316 -1.61 3.04 21.16
CA ARG A 316 -2.67 2.21 20.55
C ARG A 316 -2.97 2.62 19.11
N HIS A 317 -3.28 3.89 18.86
CA HIS A 317 -3.58 4.39 17.51
C HIS A 317 -2.34 4.28 16.59
N ALA A 318 -1.14 4.52 17.11
CA ALA A 318 0.11 4.32 16.37
C ALA A 318 0.33 2.85 15.98
N LYS A 319 -0.04 1.90 16.87
CA LYS A 319 -0.03 0.47 16.56
C LYS A 319 -1.07 0.14 15.48
N GLU A 320 -2.30 0.62 15.60
CA GLU A 320 -3.35 0.38 14.61
C GLU A 320 -2.99 0.87 13.20
N ILE A 321 -2.17 1.93 13.09
CA ILE A 321 -1.65 2.43 11.80
C ILE A 321 -0.43 1.61 11.35
N THR A 322 0.49 1.31 12.27
CA THR A 322 1.65 0.44 12.02
C THR A 322 1.24 -0.93 11.49
N ASP A 323 0.24 -1.58 12.10
CA ASP A 323 -0.29 -2.88 11.68
C ASP A 323 -0.84 -2.83 10.24
N LYS A 324 -1.56 -1.76 9.87
CA LYS A 324 -2.10 -1.55 8.50
C LYS A 324 -0.98 -1.37 7.47
N LEU A 325 0.09 -0.66 7.82
CA LEU A 325 1.27 -0.48 6.97
C LEU A 325 2.02 -1.81 6.79
N ILE A 326 2.24 -2.55 7.88
CA ILE A 326 2.89 -3.88 7.85
C ILE A 326 2.08 -4.86 6.98
N ALA A 327 0.76 -4.92 7.11
CA ALA A 327 -0.09 -5.79 6.30
C ALA A 327 0.01 -5.49 4.78
N SER A 328 0.24 -4.23 4.40
CA SER A 328 0.47 -3.83 3.00
C SER A 328 1.83 -4.30 2.47
N GLU A 329 2.88 -4.15 3.28
CA GLU A 329 4.22 -4.66 2.95
C GLU A 329 4.25 -6.20 2.92
N GLU A 330 3.55 -6.88 3.83
CA GLU A 330 3.36 -8.35 3.80
C GLU A 330 2.64 -8.84 2.55
N LYS A 331 1.56 -8.14 2.13
CA LYS A 331 0.86 -8.46 0.87
C LYS A 331 1.80 -8.35 -0.33
N SER A 332 2.72 -7.38 -0.28
CA SER A 332 3.75 -7.17 -1.31
C SER A 332 4.83 -8.25 -1.28
N ILE A 333 5.24 -8.72 -0.10
CA ILE A 333 6.11 -9.90 0.06
C ILE A 333 5.45 -11.14 -0.53
N LYS A 334 4.21 -11.46 -0.14
CA LYS A 334 3.45 -12.63 -0.61
C LYS A 334 3.30 -12.63 -2.14
N ALA A 335 3.00 -11.47 -2.74
CA ALA A 335 2.92 -11.32 -4.20
C ALA A 335 4.27 -11.51 -4.93
N ASN A 336 5.38 -11.12 -4.32
CA ASN A 336 6.71 -11.37 -4.88
C ASN A 336 7.18 -12.82 -4.67
N GLN A 337 6.78 -13.47 -3.56
CA GLN A 337 7.09 -14.88 -3.29
C GLN A 337 6.45 -15.83 -4.30
N VAL A 338 5.19 -15.61 -4.68
CA VAL A 338 4.53 -16.40 -5.75
C VAL A 338 5.32 -16.31 -7.06
N LYS A 339 5.66 -15.10 -7.50
CA LYS A 339 6.43 -14.85 -8.73
C LYS A 339 7.85 -15.41 -8.68
N LEU A 340 8.46 -15.44 -7.50
CA LEU A 340 9.75 -16.06 -7.25
C LEU A 340 9.66 -17.59 -7.46
N THR A 341 8.67 -18.25 -6.86
CA THR A 341 8.43 -19.70 -7.05
C THR A 341 8.12 -20.05 -8.50
N GLU A 342 7.28 -19.27 -9.20
CA GLU A 342 6.99 -19.44 -10.63
C GLU A 342 8.26 -19.33 -11.49
N ALA A 343 9.12 -18.33 -11.21
CA ALA A 343 10.38 -18.14 -11.93
C ALA A 343 11.38 -19.28 -11.68
N THR A 344 11.59 -19.70 -10.42
CA THR A 344 12.46 -20.84 -10.08
C THR A 344 11.99 -22.12 -10.77
N GLN A 345 10.69 -22.45 -10.70
CA GLN A 345 10.15 -23.64 -11.38
C GLN A 345 10.30 -23.60 -12.91
N ASN A 346 10.46 -22.42 -13.52
CA ASN A 346 10.72 -22.29 -14.95
C ASN A 346 12.22 -22.38 -15.28
N ILE A 347 13.09 -21.86 -14.41
CA ILE A 347 14.54 -22.09 -14.47
C ILE A 347 14.83 -23.60 -14.40
N ASP A 348 14.28 -24.32 -13.42
CA ASP A 348 14.48 -25.78 -13.25
C ASP A 348 14.15 -26.57 -14.54
N LYS A 349 13.12 -26.12 -15.28
CA LYS A 349 12.71 -26.72 -16.57
C LYS A 349 13.69 -26.36 -17.68
N MET A 350 14.06 -25.08 -17.81
CA MET A 350 14.99 -24.63 -18.86
C MET A 350 16.38 -25.24 -18.68
N GLU A 351 16.92 -25.29 -17.46
CA GLU A 351 18.20 -25.94 -17.17
C GLU A 351 18.19 -27.43 -17.49
N LYS A 352 17.06 -28.13 -17.23
CA LYS A 352 16.91 -29.53 -17.62
C LYS A 352 16.94 -29.72 -19.15
N ILE A 353 16.33 -28.81 -19.91
CA ILE A 353 16.33 -28.84 -21.39
C ILE A 353 17.72 -28.49 -21.93
N ILE A 354 18.36 -27.45 -21.40
CA ILE A 354 19.74 -27.04 -21.73
C ILE A 354 20.70 -28.23 -21.52
N LYS A 355 20.63 -28.91 -20.38
CA LYS A 355 21.48 -30.05 -20.04
C LYS A 355 21.24 -31.28 -20.94
N ASP A 356 20.00 -31.53 -21.36
CA ASP A 356 19.68 -32.58 -22.33
C ASP A 356 20.31 -32.27 -23.70
N LEU A 357 20.09 -31.05 -24.20
CA LEU A 357 20.68 -30.54 -25.45
C LEU A 357 22.21 -30.64 -25.46
N GLU A 358 22.87 -30.15 -24.41
CA GLU A 358 24.32 -30.24 -24.22
C GLU A 358 24.82 -31.70 -24.23
N SER A 359 24.11 -32.60 -23.53
CA SER A 359 24.47 -34.02 -23.47
C SER A 359 24.34 -34.74 -24.82
N LYS A 360 23.30 -34.39 -25.59
CA LYS A 360 23.06 -34.85 -26.97
C LYS A 360 24.01 -34.20 -27.98
N LYS A 361 24.71 -33.12 -27.61
CA LYS A 361 25.45 -32.20 -28.50
C LYS A 361 24.58 -31.58 -29.61
N ASN A 362 23.28 -31.40 -29.35
CA ASN A 362 22.33 -30.75 -30.25
C ASN A 362 22.15 -29.27 -29.85
N THR A 363 21.90 -28.38 -30.81
CA THR A 363 21.51 -26.97 -30.54
C THR A 363 19.99 -26.74 -30.62
N MET A 364 19.23 -27.80 -30.91
CA MET A 364 17.78 -27.82 -31.12
C MET A 364 17.18 -29.13 -30.59
N ALA A 365 16.02 -29.02 -29.95
CA ALA A 365 15.10 -30.11 -29.66
C ALA A 365 13.69 -29.50 -29.69
N VAL A 366 12.85 -29.92 -30.63
CA VAL A 366 11.47 -29.45 -30.74
C VAL A 366 10.54 -30.64 -30.96
N ASP A 367 9.83 -31.02 -29.91
CA ASP A 367 8.81 -32.07 -29.97
C ASP A 367 7.59 -31.57 -30.77
N LEU A 368 7.16 -32.38 -31.74
CA LEU A 368 5.95 -32.16 -32.53
C LEU A 368 5.05 -33.41 -32.51
N LYS A 369 3.76 -33.23 -32.25
CA LYS A 369 2.69 -34.22 -32.47
C LYS A 369 2.22 -34.18 -33.92
N PHE A 370 1.36 -35.12 -34.31
CA PHE A 370 0.79 -35.19 -35.65
C PHE A 370 0.12 -33.86 -36.04
N GLY A 371 0.56 -33.26 -37.15
CA GLY A 371 0.05 -31.98 -37.65
C GLY A 371 0.55 -30.73 -36.91
N GLU A 372 1.27 -30.85 -35.79
CA GLU A 372 1.97 -29.71 -35.16
C GLU A 372 3.16 -29.27 -36.06
N THR A 373 3.55 -27.99 -35.95
CA THR A 373 4.45 -27.37 -36.92
C THR A 373 5.48 -26.44 -36.29
N PHE A 374 6.77 -26.71 -36.53
CA PHE A 374 7.86 -25.80 -36.20
C PHE A 374 8.13 -24.84 -37.37
N THR A 375 8.41 -23.57 -37.09
CA THR A 375 8.79 -22.58 -38.11
C THR A 375 10.16 -21.99 -37.74
N ALA A 376 11.07 -21.94 -38.71
CA ALA A 376 12.39 -21.37 -38.56
C ALA A 376 12.63 -20.31 -39.64
N ASP A 377 13.06 -19.13 -39.20
CA ASP A 377 13.43 -18.00 -40.06
C ASP A 377 14.86 -18.20 -40.58
N TYR A 378 15.16 -17.76 -41.80
CA TYR A 378 16.45 -18.01 -42.45
C TYR A 378 17.12 -16.82 -43.14
N GLU A 379 18.44 -16.76 -43.05
CA GLU A 379 19.30 -15.88 -43.85
C GLU A 379 19.94 -16.70 -44.98
N CYS A 380 19.30 -16.68 -46.15
CA CYS A 380 19.73 -17.44 -47.32
C CYS A 380 19.16 -16.83 -48.61
N GLN A 381 20.01 -16.26 -49.47
CA GLN A 381 19.55 -15.66 -50.74
C GLN A 381 18.88 -16.71 -51.66
N ASN A 382 19.48 -17.89 -51.77
CA ASN A 382 18.99 -19.00 -52.60
C ASN A 382 18.91 -20.28 -51.77
N LEU A 383 17.87 -20.44 -50.96
CA LEU A 383 17.62 -21.69 -50.24
C LEU A 383 17.17 -22.78 -51.25
N ILE A 384 18.04 -23.74 -51.51
CA ILE A 384 17.82 -24.85 -52.46
C ILE A 384 17.66 -26.21 -51.78
N GLU A 385 18.15 -26.37 -50.55
CA GLU A 385 18.18 -27.66 -49.86
C GLU A 385 17.99 -27.48 -48.34
N VAL A 386 17.20 -28.34 -47.71
CA VAL A 386 17.02 -28.40 -46.25
C VAL A 386 17.14 -29.86 -45.80
N GLU A 387 18.13 -30.14 -44.97
CA GLU A 387 18.20 -31.38 -44.19
C GLU A 387 17.49 -31.16 -42.85
N VAL A 388 16.48 -31.97 -42.53
CA VAL A 388 15.84 -32.01 -41.21
C VAL A 388 16.24 -33.31 -40.53
N LYS A 389 16.96 -33.22 -39.40
CA LYS A 389 17.32 -34.36 -38.55
C LYS A 389 16.32 -34.47 -37.39
N THR A 390 15.91 -35.69 -37.07
CA THR A 390 15.00 -36.00 -35.96
C THR A 390 15.46 -37.24 -35.17
N ASP A 391 14.80 -37.52 -34.05
CA ASP A 391 14.94 -38.80 -33.32
C ASP A 391 14.62 -40.03 -34.18
N LYS A 392 13.77 -39.90 -35.21
CA LYS A 392 13.30 -40.99 -36.09
C LYS A 392 14.00 -41.05 -37.44
N GLY A 393 15.09 -40.31 -37.63
CA GLY A 393 15.86 -40.27 -38.88
C GLY A 393 16.04 -38.85 -39.43
N ALA A 394 16.65 -38.75 -40.61
CA ALA A 394 16.90 -37.48 -41.28
C ALA A 394 16.40 -37.50 -42.74
N TRP A 395 15.80 -36.39 -43.18
CA TRP A 395 15.28 -36.25 -44.54
C TRP A 395 15.75 -34.95 -45.19
N THR A 396 16.19 -35.05 -46.44
CA THR A 396 16.63 -33.90 -47.24
C THR A 396 15.54 -33.51 -48.24
N PHE A 397 15.10 -32.27 -48.15
CA PHE A 397 14.12 -31.65 -49.04
C PHE A 397 14.86 -30.70 -49.98
N ASN A 398 14.71 -30.91 -51.29
CA ASN A 398 15.32 -30.06 -52.31
C ASN A 398 14.25 -29.20 -53.01
N PHE A 399 14.57 -27.95 -53.29
CA PHE A 399 13.67 -26.97 -53.91
C PHE A 399 14.07 -26.58 -55.34
N ASN A 400 15.22 -27.06 -55.84
CA ASN A 400 15.53 -26.93 -57.26
C ASN A 400 14.65 -27.92 -58.06
N ARG A 401 13.98 -27.40 -59.08
CA ARG A 401 13.18 -28.16 -60.03
C ARG A 401 13.19 -27.49 -61.39
#